data_AF-A0A2V9DE79-F1
#
_entry.id   AF-A0A2V9DE79-F1
#
_cell.length_a   1.000
_cell.length_b   1.000
_cell.length_c   1.000
_cell.angle_alpha   90.00
_cell.angle_beta   90.00
_cell.angle_gamma   90.00
#
_symmetry.space_group_name_H-M   'P 1'
#
loop_
_entity.id
_entity.type
_entity.pdbx_description
1 polymer ?
#
loop_
_entity_poly.entity_id
_entity_poly.type
_entity_poly.pdbx_seq_one_letter_code
_entity_poly.pdbx_strand_id
1 'polypeptide(L)'
;MVSNVRPKRIFASFVVASAIAVYVPAPFAGGPSPKASAAQAASASRPSLDYELFKTRVEPIFLKQRSADHARCYTCHQVSHHGGGPLSLNLEQLSPGSNFWTEEQSRRNFETVSKLVIPGAPLSSLFLLHPLAPEAGGAEDHGGGRQFASRDDPDWKVMEAWVLGEKVGSSSTP
;
A
#
# COMPACT_ATOMS: atom_id res chain seq x y z
N MET A 1 -51.19 -27.19 19.25
CA MET A 1 -50.46 -27.76 20.40
C MET A 1 -49.26 -26.88 20.66
N VAL A 2 -49.33 -26.02 21.68
CA VAL A 2 -48.25 -25.08 22.06
C VAL A 2 -47.56 -25.65 23.28
N SER A 3 -46.33 -26.13 23.13
CA SER A 3 -45.53 -26.71 24.21
C SER A 3 -44.63 -25.65 24.83
N ASN A 4 -44.95 -25.28 26.07
CA ASN A 4 -44.12 -24.40 26.91
C ASN A 4 -43.04 -25.22 27.63
N VAL A 5 -41.76 -24.97 27.34
CA VAL A 5 -40.63 -25.55 28.09
C VAL A 5 -39.97 -24.45 28.93
N ARG A 6 -39.99 -24.61 30.26
CA ARG A 6 -39.30 -23.74 31.22
C ARG A 6 -37.87 -24.26 31.49
N PRO A 7 -36.82 -23.43 31.41
CA PRO A 7 -35.49 -23.85 31.84
C PRO A 7 -35.32 -23.68 33.36
N LYS A 8 -34.93 -24.76 34.05
CA LYS A 8 -34.49 -24.74 35.46
C LYS A 8 -33.02 -24.31 35.53
N ARG A 9 -32.74 -23.25 36.30
CA ARG A 9 -31.40 -22.79 36.67
C ARG A 9 -30.80 -23.74 37.71
N ILE A 10 -29.59 -24.23 37.48
CA ILE A 10 -28.80 -24.96 38.48
C ILE A 10 -27.56 -24.11 38.79
N PHE A 11 -27.48 -23.64 40.04
CA PHE A 11 -26.28 -23.01 40.60
C PHE A 11 -25.39 -24.12 41.15
N ALA A 12 -24.12 -24.15 40.73
CA ALA A 12 -23.08 -24.97 41.35
C ALA A 12 -22.03 -24.03 41.96
N SER A 13 -22.01 -23.99 43.28
CA SER A 13 -21.04 -23.25 44.10
C SER A 13 -19.69 -23.96 44.05
N PHE A 14 -18.64 -23.27 43.63
CA PHE A 14 -17.26 -23.74 43.76
C PHE A 14 -16.66 -23.20 45.06
N VAL A 15 -16.32 -24.11 45.98
CA VAL A 15 -15.53 -23.83 47.18
C VAL A 15 -14.06 -23.80 46.78
N VAL A 16 -13.42 -22.64 46.89
CA VAL A 16 -11.97 -22.51 46.72
C VAL A 16 -11.32 -22.56 48.11
N ALA A 17 -10.57 -23.61 48.38
CA ALA A 17 -9.74 -23.73 49.58
C ALA A 17 -8.41 -23.03 49.34
N SER A 18 -8.14 -21.97 50.11
CA SER A 18 -6.89 -21.21 50.10
C SER A 18 -5.84 -21.91 50.96
N ALA A 19 -4.74 -22.37 50.35
CA ALA A 19 -3.54 -22.80 51.05
C ALA A 19 -2.55 -21.62 51.13
N ILE A 20 -2.28 -21.12 52.33
CA ILE A 20 -1.29 -20.08 52.59
C ILE A 20 0.09 -20.74 52.63
N ALA A 21 0.91 -20.49 51.62
CA ALA A 21 2.31 -20.88 51.60
C ALA A 21 3.14 -19.91 52.46
N VAL A 22 3.89 -20.45 53.41
CA VAL A 22 4.83 -19.72 54.26
C VAL A 22 6.00 -19.22 53.39
N TYR A 23 6.21 -17.90 53.38
CA TYR A 23 7.32 -17.25 52.68
C TYR A 23 8.57 -17.21 53.57
N VAL A 24 9.68 -17.77 53.06
CA VAL A 24 11.02 -17.64 53.66
C VAL A 24 11.87 -16.76 52.74
N PRO A 25 12.43 -15.63 53.19
CA PRO A 25 13.29 -14.80 52.33
C PRO A 25 14.71 -15.37 52.29
N ALA A 26 15.17 -15.73 51.09
CA ALA A 26 16.60 -15.90 50.81
C ALA A 26 17.23 -14.54 50.45
N PRO A 27 18.49 -14.27 50.84
CA PRO A 27 19.18 -13.04 50.44
C PRO A 27 19.62 -13.15 48.98
N PHE A 28 19.05 -12.32 48.11
CA PHE A 28 19.51 -12.21 46.73
C PHE A 28 20.83 -11.44 46.68
N ALA A 29 21.91 -12.15 46.37
CA ALA A 29 23.16 -11.56 45.90
C ALA A 29 22.92 -10.90 44.54
N GLY A 30 23.32 -9.64 44.42
CA GLY A 30 23.19 -8.85 43.19
C GLY A 30 24.01 -9.44 42.04
N GLY A 31 23.32 -9.95 41.02
CA GLY A 31 23.87 -10.12 39.67
C GLY A 31 23.59 -8.87 38.83
N PRO A 32 24.49 -8.49 37.90
CA PRO A 32 24.24 -7.36 37.02
C PRO A 32 23.02 -7.65 36.14
N SER A 33 21.96 -6.84 36.29
CA SER A 33 20.83 -6.84 35.39
C SER A 33 21.34 -6.69 33.95
N PRO A 34 20.91 -7.53 32.98
CA PRO A 34 21.09 -7.17 31.60
C PRO A 34 20.28 -5.89 31.43
N LYS A 35 20.96 -4.75 31.29
CA LYS A 35 20.36 -3.56 30.71
C LYS A 35 19.79 -4.06 29.39
N ALA A 36 18.47 -4.24 29.34
CA ALA A 36 17.75 -4.42 28.12
C ALA A 36 18.18 -3.23 27.25
N SER A 37 19.06 -3.53 26.30
CA SER A 37 19.36 -2.62 25.22
C SER A 37 18.01 -2.49 24.53
N ALA A 38 17.28 -1.44 24.89
CA ALA A 38 16.15 -0.94 24.12
C ALA A 38 16.78 -0.52 22.79
N ALA A 39 17.00 -1.51 21.95
CA ALA A 39 17.40 -1.36 20.57
C ALA A 39 16.29 -0.52 19.96
N GLN A 40 16.59 0.76 19.84
CA GLN A 40 16.32 1.57 18.67
C GLN A 40 15.34 0.86 17.75
N ALA A 41 14.03 1.09 17.96
CA ALA A 41 13.09 0.96 16.87
C ALA A 41 13.57 2.00 15.85
N ALA A 42 14.41 1.54 14.92
CA ALA A 42 14.82 2.33 13.79
C ALA A 42 13.51 2.67 13.07
N SER A 43 13.12 3.95 13.12
CA SER A 43 12.20 4.50 12.14
C SER A 43 12.87 4.25 10.79
N ALA A 44 12.54 3.13 10.14
CA ALA A 44 13.05 2.81 8.82
C ALA A 44 12.62 3.99 7.92
N SER A 45 13.61 4.73 7.42
CA SER A 45 13.36 5.82 6.49
C SER A 45 12.64 5.24 5.28
N ARG A 46 11.54 5.85 4.86
CA ARG A 46 10.84 5.41 3.64
C ARG A 46 11.81 5.54 2.45
N PRO A 47 11.80 4.58 1.51
CA PRO A 47 12.66 4.65 0.35
C PRO A 47 12.31 5.88 -0.52
N SER A 48 13.28 6.38 -1.27
CA SER A 48 13.04 7.46 -2.23
C SER A 48 12.56 6.90 -3.57
N LEU A 49 11.62 7.59 -4.21
CA LEU A 49 11.18 7.27 -5.56
C LEU A 49 12.28 7.64 -6.57
N ASP A 50 12.42 6.84 -7.63
CA ASP A 50 13.43 7.03 -8.66
C ASP A 50 12.84 7.65 -9.92
N TYR A 51 13.40 8.78 -10.37
CA TYR A 51 12.89 9.50 -11.53
C TYR A 51 13.16 8.75 -12.84
N GLU A 52 14.35 8.18 -13.00
CA GLU A 52 14.71 7.47 -14.24
C GLU A 52 13.86 6.20 -14.39
N LEU A 53 13.61 5.46 -13.30
CA LEU A 53 12.72 4.29 -13.33
C LEU A 53 11.29 4.72 -13.66
N PHE A 54 10.83 5.82 -13.07
CA PHE A 54 9.52 6.38 -13.37
C PHE A 54 9.40 6.70 -14.86
N LYS A 55 10.27 7.54 -15.40
CA LYS A 55 10.20 8.02 -16.79
C LYS A 55 10.34 6.86 -17.80
N THR A 56 11.23 5.90 -17.53
CA THR A 56 11.54 4.84 -18.50
C THR A 56 10.62 3.62 -18.41
N ARG A 57 10.00 3.36 -17.25
CA ARG A 57 9.20 2.14 -17.04
C ARG A 57 7.78 2.39 -16.56
N VAL A 58 7.55 3.38 -15.71
CA VAL A 58 6.22 3.66 -15.15
C VAL A 58 5.40 4.56 -16.07
N GLU A 59 5.95 5.70 -16.46
CA GLU A 59 5.26 6.71 -17.27
C GLU A 59 4.69 6.18 -18.60
N PRO A 60 5.39 5.28 -19.34
CA PRO A 60 4.83 4.69 -20.56
C PRO A 60 3.54 3.90 -20.35
N ILE A 61 3.31 3.35 -19.15
CA ILE A 61 2.09 2.59 -18.83
C ILE A 61 0.85 3.48 -18.99
N PHE A 62 0.96 4.77 -18.71
CA PHE A 62 -0.16 5.71 -18.81
C PHE A 62 -0.65 5.94 -20.25
N LEU A 63 0.21 5.68 -21.24
CA LEU A 63 -0.08 5.81 -22.67
C LEU A 63 -0.41 4.47 -23.33
N LYS A 64 -0.16 3.35 -22.65
CA LYS A 64 -0.35 2.00 -23.18
C LYS A 64 -1.83 1.68 -23.31
N GLN A 65 -2.25 1.30 -24.52
CA GLN A 65 -3.54 0.66 -24.75
C GLN A 65 -3.41 -0.82 -24.34
N ARG A 66 -4.06 -1.20 -23.23
CA ARG A 66 -3.90 -2.56 -22.65
C ARG A 66 -4.73 -3.60 -23.41
N SER A 67 -5.97 -3.27 -23.70
CA SER A 67 -6.94 -4.11 -24.40
C SER A 67 -8.06 -3.25 -24.97
N ALA A 68 -8.93 -3.81 -25.81
CA ALA A 68 -9.97 -3.03 -26.50
C ALA A 68 -11.04 -2.43 -25.56
N ASP A 69 -11.21 -3.01 -24.37
CA ASP A 69 -12.19 -2.62 -23.36
C ASP A 69 -11.64 -1.63 -22.31
N HIS A 70 -10.34 -1.33 -22.32
CA HIS A 70 -9.71 -0.43 -21.36
C HIS A 70 -9.27 0.88 -22.02
N ALA A 71 -9.81 2.02 -21.58
CA ALA A 71 -9.22 3.31 -21.95
C ALA A 71 -7.81 3.44 -21.35
N ARG A 72 -6.88 4.04 -22.10
CA ARG A 72 -5.58 4.48 -21.55
C ARG A 72 -5.80 5.38 -20.33
N CYS A 73 -4.92 5.28 -19.32
CA CYS A 73 -4.96 6.18 -18.16
C CYS A 73 -4.99 7.65 -18.60
N TYR A 74 -4.15 8.00 -19.57
CA TYR A 74 -4.04 9.36 -20.12
C TYR A 74 -5.34 9.93 -20.69
N THR A 75 -6.18 9.09 -21.30
CA THR A 75 -7.42 9.55 -21.97
C THR A 75 -8.31 10.34 -21.04
N CYS A 76 -8.41 9.88 -19.78
CA CYS A 76 -9.12 10.61 -18.75
C CYS A 76 -8.13 11.53 -18.02
N HIS A 77 -7.01 11.00 -17.52
CA HIS A 77 -6.15 11.67 -16.54
C HIS A 77 -5.33 12.87 -17.02
N GLN A 78 -5.43 13.31 -18.28
CA GLN A 78 -4.76 14.53 -18.69
C GLN A 78 -5.33 15.78 -18.00
N VAL A 79 -4.46 16.74 -17.68
CA VAL A 79 -4.80 17.99 -16.93
C VAL A 79 -5.98 18.76 -17.51
N SER A 80 -6.21 18.69 -18.83
CA SER A 80 -7.32 19.34 -19.52
C SER A 80 -8.67 18.66 -19.32
N HIS A 81 -8.71 17.43 -18.78
CA HIS A 81 -9.92 16.63 -18.61
C HIS A 81 -10.31 16.39 -17.14
N HIS A 82 -9.44 16.66 -16.18
CA HIS A 82 -9.77 16.58 -14.75
C HIS A 82 -9.62 17.91 -14.01
N GLY A 83 -10.74 18.42 -13.49
CA GLY A 83 -10.77 19.42 -12.42
C GLY A 83 -10.64 18.81 -11.01
N GLY A 84 -10.01 17.63 -10.90
CA GLY A 84 -9.94 16.86 -9.66
C GLY A 84 -9.07 17.54 -8.59
N GLY A 85 -9.48 17.38 -7.33
CA GLY A 85 -8.75 17.91 -6.17
C GLY A 85 -7.33 17.36 -6.01
N PRO A 86 -6.59 17.77 -4.97
CA PRO A 86 -5.14 17.59 -4.86
C PRO A 86 -4.61 16.15 -4.86
N LEU A 87 -5.49 15.15 -4.72
CA LEU A 87 -5.16 13.71 -4.73
C LEU A 87 -5.64 13.00 -6.00
N SER A 88 -5.85 13.74 -7.09
CA SER A 88 -6.19 13.19 -8.39
C SER A 88 -4.94 12.95 -9.24
N LEU A 89 -4.98 11.96 -10.12
CA LEU A 89 -3.93 11.78 -11.12
C LEU A 89 -4.16 12.78 -12.26
N ASN A 90 -3.24 13.74 -12.39
CA ASN A 90 -3.26 14.81 -13.39
C ASN A 90 -1.97 14.78 -14.22
N LEU A 91 -2.04 14.13 -15.39
CA LEU A 91 -0.93 14.01 -16.32
C LEU A 91 -0.85 15.23 -17.23
N GLU A 92 0.35 15.72 -17.48
CA GLU A 92 0.62 16.80 -18.42
C GLU A 92 0.02 16.49 -19.79
N GLN A 93 -0.46 17.50 -20.50
CA GLN A 93 -0.93 17.30 -21.87
C GLN A 93 0.29 17.06 -22.79
N LEU A 94 0.22 16.03 -23.62
CA LEU A 94 1.24 15.77 -24.65
C LEU A 94 1.37 16.97 -25.60
N SER A 95 2.61 17.33 -25.92
CA SER A 95 2.88 18.34 -26.94
C SER A 95 2.27 17.94 -28.29
N PRO A 96 1.78 18.88 -29.11
CA PRO A 96 1.17 18.58 -30.39
C PRO A 96 2.06 17.69 -31.27
N GLY A 97 1.50 16.59 -31.77
CA GLY A 97 2.21 15.63 -32.62
C GLY A 97 3.19 14.70 -31.88
N SER A 98 3.35 14.84 -30.57
CA SER A 98 4.19 13.94 -29.78
C SER A 98 3.45 12.69 -29.34
N ASN A 99 4.16 11.56 -29.36
CA ASN A 99 3.68 10.29 -28.82
C ASN A 99 4.13 10.06 -27.36
N PHE A 100 4.94 10.96 -26.81
CA PHE A 100 5.45 10.90 -25.44
C PHE A 100 5.66 12.30 -24.84
N TRP A 101 5.82 12.38 -23.52
CA TRP A 101 6.10 13.64 -22.82
C TRP A 101 7.52 14.14 -23.08
N THR A 102 7.70 15.46 -23.08
CA THR A 102 9.04 16.07 -23.00
C THR A 102 9.63 15.85 -21.62
N GLU A 103 10.94 16.06 -21.46
CA GLU A 103 11.64 15.96 -20.18
C GLU A 103 10.95 16.79 -19.08
N GLU A 104 10.59 18.03 -19.40
CA GLU A 104 9.95 18.96 -18.47
C GLU A 104 8.54 18.49 -18.09
N GLN A 105 7.80 17.93 -19.04
CA GLN A 105 6.48 17.33 -18.78
C GLN A 105 6.62 16.08 -17.90
N SER A 106 7.58 15.20 -18.18
CA SER A 106 7.84 14.00 -17.38
C SER A 106 8.23 14.34 -15.94
N ARG A 107 8.98 15.43 -15.70
CA ARG A 107 9.29 15.89 -14.33
C ARG A 107 8.04 16.33 -13.57
N ARG A 108 7.13 17.06 -14.22
CA ARG A 108 5.85 17.46 -13.62
C ARG A 108 4.94 16.25 -13.36
N ASN A 109 4.90 15.29 -14.29
CA ASN A 109 4.22 14.02 -14.08
C ASN A 109 4.78 13.27 -12.87
N PHE A 110 6.10 13.18 -12.74
CA PHE A 110 6.75 12.53 -11.59
C PHE A 110 6.34 13.18 -10.27
N GLU A 111 6.35 14.52 -10.19
CA GLU A 111 5.90 15.25 -9.00
C GLU A 111 4.43 14.99 -8.67
N THR A 112 3.56 14.98 -9.68
CA THR A 112 2.13 14.70 -9.50
C THR A 112 1.88 13.27 -9.03
N VAL A 113 2.46 12.28 -9.71
CA VAL A 113 2.27 10.86 -9.38
C VAL A 113 2.86 10.54 -8.00
N SER A 114 4.00 11.14 -7.64
CA SER A 114 4.64 10.94 -6.33
C SER A 114 3.74 11.33 -5.16
N LYS A 115 2.83 12.30 -5.33
CA LYS A 115 1.85 12.68 -4.27
C LYS A 115 0.83 11.59 -3.99
N LEU A 116 0.64 10.64 -4.90
CA LEU A 116 -0.29 9.51 -4.79
C LEU A 116 0.38 8.25 -4.21
N VAL A 117 1.67 8.35 -3.88
CA VAL A 117 2.50 7.23 -3.44
C VAL A 117 2.88 7.40 -1.98
N ILE A 118 2.78 6.30 -1.22
CA ILE A 118 3.44 6.12 0.07
C ILE A 118 4.63 5.19 -0.19
N PRO A 119 5.87 5.70 -0.30
CA PRO A 119 7.01 4.88 -0.67
C PRO A 119 7.23 3.74 0.33
N GLY A 120 7.46 2.53 -0.21
CA GLY A 120 7.56 1.29 0.56
C GLY A 120 6.22 0.65 0.95
N ALA A 121 5.08 1.26 0.62
CA ALA A 121 3.75 0.75 0.97
C ALA A 121 2.80 0.72 -0.25
N PRO A 122 2.93 -0.30 -1.14
CA PRO A 122 2.13 -0.40 -2.35
C PRO A 122 0.61 -0.34 -2.12
N LEU A 123 0.08 -1.17 -1.21
CA LEU A 123 -1.36 -1.25 -0.96
C LEU A 123 -1.90 -0.09 -0.09
N SER A 124 -1.05 0.82 0.36
CA SER A 124 -1.45 2.07 0.99
C SER A 124 -1.31 3.28 0.05
N SER A 125 -0.80 3.06 -1.17
CA SER A 125 -0.62 4.09 -2.18
C SER A 125 -1.83 4.15 -3.10
N LEU A 126 -2.52 5.30 -3.17
CA LEU A 126 -3.66 5.49 -4.07
C LEU A 126 -3.31 5.16 -5.52
N PHE A 127 -2.05 5.44 -5.90
CA PHE A 127 -1.49 5.14 -7.22
C PHE A 127 -1.66 3.67 -7.64
N LEU A 128 -1.54 2.71 -6.71
CA LEU A 128 -1.67 1.27 -6.99
C LEU A 128 -3.01 0.70 -6.55
N LEU A 129 -3.62 1.30 -5.53
CA LEU A 129 -4.85 0.81 -4.93
C LEU A 129 -6.08 1.05 -5.82
N HIS A 130 -6.20 2.23 -6.42
CA HIS A 130 -7.38 2.59 -7.23
C HIS A 130 -7.49 1.85 -8.57
N PRO A 131 -6.41 1.69 -9.36
CA PRO A 131 -6.53 1.02 -10.65
C PRO A 131 -6.63 -0.51 -10.53
N LEU A 132 -6.39 -1.09 -9.35
CA LEU A 132 -6.49 -2.53 -9.07
C LEU A 132 -7.94 -2.92 -8.76
N ALA A 133 -8.36 -4.10 -9.22
CA ALA A 133 -9.66 -4.67 -8.91
C ALA A 133 -9.81 -4.97 -7.40
N PRO A 134 -10.98 -4.75 -6.79
CA PRO A 134 -11.23 -5.06 -5.38
C PRO A 134 -10.91 -6.51 -5.01
N GLU A 135 -11.19 -7.46 -5.91
CA GLU A 135 -10.92 -8.89 -5.73
C GLU A 135 -9.41 -9.20 -5.57
N ALA A 136 -8.55 -8.31 -6.07
CA ALA A 136 -7.10 -8.38 -5.92
C ALA A 136 -6.55 -7.50 -4.79
N GLY A 137 -7.42 -6.89 -3.98
CA GLY A 137 -7.08 -5.99 -2.87
C GLY A 137 -7.05 -4.50 -3.25
N GLY A 138 -7.68 -4.11 -4.35
CA GLY A 138 -7.89 -2.72 -4.73
C GLY A 138 -8.95 -2.01 -3.89
N ALA A 139 -9.14 -0.71 -4.11
CA ALA A 139 -10.18 0.07 -3.43
C ALA A 139 -11.58 -0.25 -4.00
N GLU A 140 -12.56 -0.44 -3.11
CA GLU A 140 -13.98 -0.62 -3.46
C GLU A 140 -14.54 0.52 -4.32
N ASP A 141 -14.20 1.77 -3.97
CA ASP A 141 -14.61 2.95 -4.72
C ASP A 141 -13.48 3.45 -5.62
N HIS A 142 -13.81 3.65 -6.89
CA HIS A 142 -13.05 4.44 -7.84
C HIS A 142 -14.05 5.01 -8.83
N GLY A 143 -14.11 6.35 -8.93
CA GLY A 143 -14.97 7.04 -9.88
C GLY A 143 -14.63 6.82 -11.37
N GLY A 144 -13.84 5.78 -11.70
CA GLY A 144 -13.37 5.41 -13.04
C GLY A 144 -13.20 3.89 -13.20
N GLY A 145 -12.79 3.46 -14.39
CA GLY A 145 -12.60 2.05 -14.71
C GLY A 145 -11.37 1.43 -14.02
N ARG A 146 -11.45 0.14 -13.67
CA ARG A 146 -10.30 -0.64 -13.20
C ARG A 146 -9.36 -0.94 -14.36
N GLN A 147 -8.05 -0.94 -14.11
CA GLN A 147 -7.02 -1.17 -15.13
C GLN A 147 -6.27 -2.49 -14.94
N PHE A 148 -6.29 -3.05 -13.73
CA PHE A 148 -5.60 -4.29 -13.38
C PHE A 148 -6.53 -5.24 -12.65
N ALA A 149 -6.74 -6.43 -13.22
CA ALA A 149 -7.50 -7.48 -12.55
C ALA A 149 -6.69 -8.20 -11.46
N SER A 150 -5.36 -8.13 -11.51
CA SER A 150 -4.46 -8.85 -10.61
C SER A 150 -3.17 -8.08 -10.37
N ARG A 151 -2.57 -8.31 -9.18
CA ARG A 151 -1.22 -7.88 -8.81
C ARG A 151 -0.13 -8.61 -9.58
N ASP A 152 -0.47 -9.71 -10.26
CA ASP A 152 0.45 -10.44 -11.12
C ASP A 152 0.65 -9.81 -12.50
N ASP A 153 -0.13 -8.79 -12.83
CA ASP A 153 0.03 -8.06 -14.08
C ASP A 153 1.43 -7.44 -14.18
N PRO A 154 2.13 -7.63 -15.32
CA PRO A 154 3.51 -7.18 -15.46
C PRO A 154 3.67 -5.67 -15.34
N ASP A 155 2.71 -4.88 -15.83
CA ASP A 155 2.78 -3.42 -15.70
C ASP A 155 2.46 -2.99 -14.26
N TRP A 156 1.54 -3.68 -13.58
CA TRP A 156 1.27 -3.43 -12.16
C TRP A 156 2.53 -3.69 -11.30
N LYS A 157 3.26 -4.78 -11.58
CA LYS A 157 4.54 -5.10 -10.91
C LYS A 157 5.62 -4.05 -11.15
N VAL A 158 5.69 -3.48 -12.36
CA VAL A 158 6.61 -2.37 -12.66
C VAL A 158 6.30 -1.15 -11.80
N MET A 159 5.02 -0.82 -11.65
CA MET A 159 4.61 0.28 -10.78
C MET A 159 4.85 -0.05 -9.29
N GLU A 160 4.60 -1.30 -8.86
CA GLU A 160 4.89 -1.78 -7.50
C GLU A 160 6.38 -1.65 -7.17
N ALA A 161 7.26 -2.12 -8.05
CA ALA A 161 8.71 -2.01 -7.90
C ALA A 161 9.16 -0.56 -7.68
N TRP A 162 8.60 0.38 -8.46
CA TRP A 162 8.89 1.80 -8.27
C TRP A 162 8.39 2.33 -6.92
N VAL A 163 7.17 1.96 -6.49
CA VAL A 163 6.64 2.34 -5.16
C VAL A 163 7.47 1.74 -4.02
N LEU A 164 8.01 0.53 -4.20
CA LEU A 164 8.93 -0.10 -3.25
C LEU A 164 10.32 0.56 -3.24
N GLY A 165 10.59 1.49 -4.15
CA GLY A 165 11.81 2.29 -4.17
C GLY A 165 12.96 1.67 -4.96
N GLU A 166 12.67 0.72 -5.86
CA GLU A 166 13.68 0.20 -6.79
C GLU A 166 14.28 1.34 -7.63
N LYS A 167 15.55 1.17 -8.01
CA LYS A 167 16.29 2.11 -8.86
C LYS A 167 16.57 1.45 -10.21
N VAL A 168 16.73 2.26 -11.27
CA VAL A 168 17.23 1.73 -12.55
C VAL A 168 18.52 0.95 -12.34
N GLY A 169 18.58 -0.27 -12.88
CA GLY A 169 19.75 -1.16 -12.75
C GLY A 169 19.77 -2.04 -11.49
N SER A 170 18.77 -1.91 -10.62
CA SER A 170 18.59 -2.80 -9.46
C SER A 170 17.93 -4.10 -9.90
N SER A 171 18.57 -4.90 -10.76
CA SER A 171 18.14 -6.29 -10.90
C SER A 171 18.54 -7.01 -9.62
N SER A 172 17.58 -7.23 -8.73
CA SER A 172 17.69 -8.24 -7.69
C SER A 172 17.99 -9.57 -8.38
N THR A 173 19.24 -10.01 -8.25
CA THR A 173 19.61 -11.39 -8.57
C THR A 173 18.86 -12.30 -7.58
N PRO A 174 18.30 -13.42 -8.03
CA PRO A 174 17.46 -14.31 -7.20
C PRO A 174 18.17 -14.85 -5.96
#